data_AF-A0A423VAK3-F1
#
_entry.id   AF-A0A423VAK3-F1
#
_cell.length_a   1.000
_cell.length_b   1.000
_cell.length_c   1.000
_cell.angle_alpha   90.00
_cell.angle_beta   90.00
_cell.angle_gamma   90.00
#
_symmetry.space_group_name_H-M   'P 1'
#
loop_
_entity.id
_entity.type
_entity.pdbx_description
1 polymer ?
#
loop_
_entity_poly.entity_id
_entity_poly.type
_entity_poly.pdbx_seq_one_letter_code
_entity_poly.pdbx_strand_id
1 'polypeptide(L)'
;MKGISSLMLAPLVAASVAMKHGMDLEPAAAPFVSNSTGASCGIGYTYCGYILKQQKNFDDATILTAYCAGGLCDSTNGTTKTDPMQALFLCLPQAAVPKKRDSVKDEPYTGPVKIEVLCACSGEAFGGGPNVCLNPDADHIGRCSSPCAN
;
A
#
# COMPACT_ATOMS: atom_id res chain seq x y z
N MET A 1 60.01 26.58 -39.30
CA MET A 1 60.39 27.30 -38.05
C MET A 1 59.82 26.47 -36.89
N LYS A 2 60.67 25.78 -36.10
CA LYS A 2 61.01 26.11 -34.69
C LYS A 2 59.76 26.51 -33.85
N GLY A 3 59.37 25.85 -32.76
CA GLY A 3 59.99 24.77 -32.01
C GLY A 3 59.11 24.25 -30.85
N ILE A 4 59.55 23.11 -30.30
CA ILE A 4 59.50 22.63 -28.90
C ILE A 4 58.82 23.51 -27.84
N SER A 5 57.93 22.89 -27.05
CA SER A 5 58.07 22.84 -25.59
C SER A 5 57.12 21.80 -24.96
N SER A 6 57.69 20.76 -24.37
CA SER A 6 57.03 19.90 -23.38
C SER A 6 57.08 20.59 -22.01
N LEU A 7 55.99 20.55 -21.26
CA LEU A 7 56.01 20.65 -19.80
C LEU A 7 55.01 19.64 -19.22
N MET A 8 55.55 18.67 -18.49
CA MET A 8 54.82 17.85 -17.51
C MET A 8 54.48 18.72 -16.29
N LEU A 9 53.34 18.50 -15.62
CA LEU A 9 53.23 18.28 -14.17
C LEU A 9 51.76 18.19 -13.69
N ALA A 10 51.42 17.01 -13.14
CA ALA A 10 50.64 16.71 -11.94
C ALA A 10 49.15 17.14 -11.76
N PRO A 11 48.35 16.31 -11.06
CA PRO A 11 46.91 16.53 -10.86
C PRO A 11 46.64 17.48 -9.70
N LEU A 12 45.73 18.44 -9.92
CA LEU A 12 45.17 19.28 -8.86
C LEU A 12 43.87 18.65 -8.34
N VAL A 13 43.96 18.16 -7.11
CA VAL A 13 42.82 17.94 -6.21
C VAL A 13 42.10 19.28 -6.02
N ALA A 14 40.83 19.35 -6.44
CA ALA A 14 39.88 20.37 -5.98
C ALA A 14 38.86 19.63 -5.10
N ALA A 15 39.03 19.65 -3.78
CA ALA A 15 38.53 20.69 -2.88
C ALA A 15 37.00 20.85 -3.01
N SER A 16 36.33 20.12 -2.13
CA SER A 16 34.91 20.17 -1.82
C SER A 16 34.43 21.60 -1.57
N VAL A 17 33.43 22.05 -2.32
CA VAL A 17 32.63 23.23 -1.94
C VAL A 17 31.24 22.75 -1.59
N ALA A 18 30.94 22.85 -0.29
CA ALA A 18 29.64 22.64 0.29
C ALA A 18 28.64 23.65 -0.29
N MET A 19 27.64 23.16 -1.02
CA MET A 19 26.42 23.91 -1.31
C MET A 19 25.36 23.43 -0.31
N LYS A 20 25.30 24.17 0.80
CA LYS A 20 24.20 24.16 1.77
C LYS A 20 22.95 24.67 1.06
N HIS A 21 22.03 23.78 0.72
CA HIS A 21 20.62 24.11 0.54
C HIS A 21 19.82 23.11 1.36
N GLY A 22 19.33 23.58 2.50
CA GLY A 22 18.38 22.88 3.31
C GLY A 22 17.08 22.75 2.54
N MET A 23 16.72 21.52 2.22
CA MET A 23 15.36 21.08 1.96
C MET A 23 15.20 19.82 2.80
N ASP A 24 14.82 19.97 4.06
CA ASP A 24 14.33 18.88 4.90
C ASP A 24 12.98 18.42 4.32
N LEU A 25 13.04 17.58 3.29
CA LEU A 25 11.90 16.88 2.71
C LEU A 25 12.22 15.39 2.70
N GLU A 26 11.98 14.74 3.84
CA GLU A 26 11.51 13.35 3.93
C GLU A 26 11.41 12.97 5.42
N PRO A 27 10.23 12.73 5.99
CA PRO A 27 10.13 11.53 6.81
C PRO A 27 10.10 10.38 5.80
N ALA A 28 11.28 9.85 5.49
CA ALA A 28 11.39 8.54 4.88
C ALA A 28 10.61 7.59 5.80
N ALA A 29 9.36 7.29 5.42
CA ALA A 29 8.59 6.26 6.07
C ALA A 29 9.40 4.98 5.85
N ALA A 30 10.13 4.58 6.91
CA ALA A 30 10.97 3.41 6.86
C ALA A 30 10.14 2.24 6.31
N PRO A 31 10.69 1.44 5.38
CA PRO A 31 9.97 0.27 4.91
C PRO A 31 9.78 -0.64 6.13
N PHE A 32 8.54 -0.75 6.62
CA PHE A 32 8.18 -1.69 7.65
C PHE A 32 8.28 -3.10 7.07
N VAL A 33 9.50 -3.64 7.07
CA VAL A 33 9.76 -5.05 6.82
C VAL A 33 9.45 -5.77 8.12
N SER A 34 8.17 -6.06 8.34
CA SER A 34 7.78 -7.03 9.36
C SER A 34 8.21 -8.39 8.83
N ASN A 35 9.24 -8.97 9.42
CA ASN A 35 9.82 -10.26 9.03
C ASN A 35 8.92 -11.43 9.49
N SER A 36 7.60 -11.26 9.42
CA SER A 36 6.63 -12.32 9.63
C SER A 36 6.21 -12.85 8.26
N THR A 37 6.34 -14.15 8.07
CA THR A 37 5.71 -14.89 6.97
C THR A 37 4.17 -14.91 7.07
N GLY A 38 3.59 -14.06 7.92
CA GLY A 38 2.16 -13.96 8.19
C GLY A 38 1.49 -12.82 7.42
N ALA A 39 0.16 -12.84 7.44
CA ALA A 39 -0.66 -11.78 6.88
C ALA A 39 -0.30 -10.42 7.49
N SER A 40 0.01 -9.41 6.66
CA SER A 40 0.44 -8.09 7.14
C SER A 40 0.01 -6.97 6.20
N CYS A 41 -0.34 -5.81 6.74
CA CYS A 41 -0.70 -4.63 5.96
C CYS A 41 -0.43 -3.36 6.76
N GLY A 42 -0.25 -2.22 6.09
CA GLY A 42 -0.06 -0.95 6.78
C GLY A 42 -1.39 -0.46 7.36
N ILE A 43 -1.42 -0.14 8.65
CA ILE A 43 -2.63 0.35 9.32
C ILE A 43 -3.14 1.61 8.65
N GLY A 44 -4.45 1.66 8.40
CA GLY A 44 -5.10 2.79 7.74
C GLY A 44 -4.93 2.81 6.22
N TYR A 45 -4.06 1.96 5.66
CA TYR A 45 -3.99 1.78 4.21
C TYR A 45 -5.11 0.91 3.70
N THR A 46 -5.46 1.21 2.45
CA THR A 46 -6.46 0.45 1.71
C THR A 46 -5.77 -0.47 0.72
N TYR A 47 -6.41 -1.60 0.44
CA TYR A 47 -5.88 -2.61 -0.46
C TYR A 47 -7.02 -3.28 -1.24
N CYS A 48 -6.79 -3.56 -2.52
CA CYS A 48 -7.64 -4.48 -3.26
C CYS A 48 -7.45 -5.92 -2.74
N GLY A 49 -8.50 -6.74 -2.74
CA GLY A 49 -8.45 -8.13 -2.26
C GLY A 49 -7.34 -8.96 -2.91
N TYR A 50 -7.14 -8.83 -4.22
CA TYR A 50 -6.08 -9.56 -4.93
C TYR A 50 -4.66 -9.16 -4.46
N ILE A 51 -4.46 -7.92 -4.00
CA ILE A 51 -3.19 -7.45 -3.45
C ILE A 51 -2.98 -8.01 -2.06
N LEU A 52 -4.04 -8.04 -1.24
CA LEU A 52 -3.99 -8.67 0.08
C LEU A 52 -3.56 -10.13 -0.02
N LYS A 53 -4.10 -10.84 -1.01
CA LYS A 53 -3.70 -12.21 -1.30
C LYS A 53 -2.26 -12.33 -1.79
N GLN A 54 -1.94 -11.67 -2.90
CA GLN A 54 -0.70 -11.92 -3.64
C GLN A 54 0.54 -11.32 -2.97
N GLN A 55 0.38 -10.21 -2.25
CA GLN A 55 1.52 -9.43 -1.74
C GLN A 55 1.55 -9.34 -0.22
N LYS A 56 0.42 -9.57 0.45
CA LYS A 56 0.26 -9.38 1.90
C LYS A 56 -0.03 -10.67 2.65
N ASN A 57 0.01 -11.82 1.98
CA ASN A 57 -0.14 -13.17 2.55
C ASN A 57 -1.48 -13.41 3.28
N PHE A 58 -2.54 -12.70 2.91
CA PHE A 58 -3.88 -13.06 3.36
C PHE A 58 -4.42 -14.23 2.54
N ASP A 59 -5.04 -15.21 3.20
CA ASP A 59 -5.71 -16.29 2.50
C ASP A 59 -7.10 -15.88 1.96
N ASP A 60 -7.61 -16.65 0.99
CA ASP A 60 -8.91 -16.42 0.36
C ASP A 60 -10.06 -16.42 1.38
N ALA A 61 -9.98 -17.29 2.40
CA ALA A 61 -11.01 -17.44 3.41
C ALA A 61 -11.13 -16.18 4.29
N THR A 62 -10.01 -15.56 4.64
CA THR A 62 -9.95 -14.32 5.43
C THR A 62 -10.52 -13.16 4.64
N ILE A 63 -10.17 -13.05 3.36
CA ILE A 63 -10.69 -12.01 2.46
C ILE A 63 -12.21 -12.18 2.27
N LEU A 64 -12.68 -13.39 2.01
CA LEU A 64 -14.12 -13.69 1.90
C LEU A 64 -14.86 -13.42 3.23
N THR A 65 -14.28 -13.80 4.36
CA THR A 65 -14.87 -13.56 5.68
C THR A 65 -15.04 -12.06 5.94
N ALA A 66 -14.02 -11.26 5.66
CA ALA A 66 -14.09 -9.81 5.81
C ALA A 66 -15.11 -9.18 4.85
N TYR A 67 -15.17 -9.68 3.61
CA TYR A 67 -16.15 -9.24 2.62
C TYR A 67 -17.59 -9.54 3.06
N CYS A 68 -17.87 -10.76 3.54
CA CYS A 68 -19.18 -11.15 4.05
C CYS A 68 -19.53 -10.44 5.36
N ALA A 69 -18.57 -10.15 6.23
CA ALA A 69 -18.79 -9.38 7.46
C ALA A 69 -19.31 -7.95 7.16
N GLY A 70 -19.03 -7.40 5.98
CA GLY A 70 -19.62 -6.16 5.50
C GLY A 70 -21.05 -6.27 4.96
N GLY A 71 -21.70 -7.44 5.05
CA GLY A 71 -23.06 -7.66 4.55
C GLY A 71 -23.14 -7.84 3.03
N LEU A 72 -22.02 -8.11 2.36
CA LEU A 72 -21.93 -8.20 0.90
C LEU A 72 -22.09 -9.63 0.35
N CYS A 73 -22.45 -10.57 1.22
CA CYS A 73 -22.74 -11.96 0.87
C CYS A 73 -24.22 -12.26 1.06
N ASP A 74 -24.78 -13.02 0.12
CA ASP A 74 -26.11 -13.58 0.23
C ASP A 74 -25.98 -14.96 0.91
N SER A 75 -26.38 -15.04 2.18
CA SER A 75 -26.34 -16.28 2.96
C SER A 75 -27.35 -17.34 2.48
N THR A 76 -28.37 -16.94 1.74
CA THR A 76 -29.41 -17.85 1.22
C THR A 76 -28.91 -18.56 -0.03
N ASN A 77 -28.21 -17.84 -0.91
CA ASN A 77 -27.71 -18.37 -2.18
C ASN A 77 -26.23 -18.78 -2.13
N GLY A 78 -25.50 -18.42 -1.07
CA GLY A 78 -24.06 -18.67 -0.94
C GLY A 78 -23.24 -17.85 -1.94
N THR A 79 -23.75 -16.71 -2.41
CA THR A 79 -23.13 -15.87 -3.43
C THR A 79 -22.62 -14.56 -2.85
N THR A 80 -21.69 -13.93 -3.55
CA THR A 80 -21.17 -12.60 -3.22
C THR A 80 -21.76 -11.56 -4.18
N LYS A 81 -21.96 -10.33 -3.69
CA LYS A 81 -22.52 -9.23 -4.51
C LYS A 81 -21.62 -8.86 -5.71
N THR A 82 -20.31 -8.85 -5.50
CA THR A 82 -19.24 -8.70 -6.50
C THR A 82 -18.13 -9.71 -6.17
N ASP A 83 -17.05 -9.73 -6.96
CA ASP A 83 -15.86 -10.52 -6.65
C ASP A 83 -15.13 -9.95 -5.41
N PRO A 84 -14.95 -10.71 -4.31
CA PRO A 84 -14.18 -10.28 -3.15
C PRO A 84 -12.73 -9.93 -3.45
N MET A 85 -12.10 -10.53 -4.47
CA MET A 85 -10.73 -10.18 -4.87
C MET A 85 -10.65 -8.78 -5.47
N GLN A 86 -11.76 -8.29 -6.01
CA GLN A 86 -11.88 -6.95 -6.55
C GLN A 86 -12.42 -5.95 -5.52
N ALA A 87 -12.74 -6.36 -4.30
CA ALA A 87 -13.22 -5.43 -3.29
C ALA A 87 -12.06 -4.60 -2.68
N LEU A 88 -12.42 -3.43 -2.16
CA LEU A 88 -11.52 -2.54 -1.45
C LEU A 88 -11.65 -2.76 0.06
N PHE A 89 -10.51 -3.00 0.72
CA PHE A 89 -10.43 -3.28 2.16
C PHE A 89 -9.58 -2.24 2.87
N LEU A 90 -9.86 -2.01 4.14
CA LEU A 90 -9.06 -1.22 5.08
C LEU A 90 -8.30 -2.16 6.02
N CYS A 91 -7.01 -1.89 6.20
CA CYS A 91 -6.21 -2.57 7.20
C CYS A 91 -6.33 -1.90 8.57
N LEU A 92 -6.59 -2.70 9.61
CA LEU A 92 -6.81 -2.22 10.98
C LEU A 92 -6.05 -3.10 11.99
N PRO A 93 -5.73 -2.58 13.18
CA PRO A 93 -5.32 -3.43 14.31
C PRO A 93 -6.36 -4.51 14.56
N GLN A 94 -5.94 -5.74 14.90
CA GLN A 94 -6.85 -6.86 15.16
C GLN A 94 -7.94 -6.51 16.18
N ALA A 95 -7.56 -5.77 17.23
CA ALA A 95 -8.43 -5.36 18.32
C ALA A 95 -9.19 -4.04 18.05
N ALA A 96 -9.08 -3.46 16.85
CA ALA A 96 -9.76 -2.21 16.53
C ALA A 96 -11.29 -2.38 16.66
N VAL A 97 -11.91 -1.52 17.47
CA VAL A 97 -13.35 -1.43 17.60
C VAL A 97 -13.81 -0.16 16.88
N PRO A 98 -14.71 -0.24 15.89
CA PRO A 98 -15.25 0.94 15.24
C PRO A 98 -15.81 1.91 16.27
N LYS A 99 -15.35 3.18 16.23
CA LYS A 99 -15.79 4.35 17.03
C LYS A 99 -15.07 4.65 18.35
N LYS A 100 -14.03 3.92 18.76
CA LYS A 100 -13.11 4.41 19.82
C LYS A 100 -11.78 4.82 19.23
N ARG A 101 -11.60 6.13 18.99
CA ARG A 101 -10.27 6.72 18.91
C ARG A 101 -9.77 6.87 20.35
N ASP A 102 -9.45 5.76 20.98
CA ASP A 102 -8.55 5.83 22.12
C ASP A 102 -7.26 6.39 21.52
N SER A 103 -6.74 7.48 22.09
CA SER A 103 -5.57 8.22 21.60
C SER A 103 -4.35 7.30 21.55
N VAL A 104 -4.24 6.54 20.45
CA VAL A 104 -3.09 5.72 20.14
C VAL A 104 -1.99 6.69 19.77
N LYS A 105 -0.88 6.63 20.52
CA LYS A 105 0.35 7.35 20.19
C LYS A 105 0.73 7.02 18.74
N ASP A 106 1.32 7.97 18.01
CA ASP A 106 1.81 7.80 16.64
C ASP A 106 2.99 6.82 16.51
N GLU A 107 3.17 5.90 17.47
CA GLU A 107 4.14 4.84 17.41
C GLU A 107 3.74 3.81 16.35
N PRO A 108 4.70 3.26 15.59
CA PRO A 108 4.39 2.27 14.57
C PRO A 108 3.72 1.04 15.16
N TYR A 109 2.56 0.67 14.62
CA TYR A 109 1.87 -0.54 15.03
C TYR A 109 2.62 -1.78 14.53
N THR A 110 2.97 -2.69 15.45
CA THR A 110 3.68 -3.95 15.15
C THR A 110 2.87 -5.20 15.51
N GLY A 111 1.63 -5.03 15.96
CA GLY A 111 0.76 -6.12 16.36
C GLY A 111 0.04 -6.82 15.21
N PRO A 112 -0.82 -7.81 15.51
CA PRO A 112 -1.63 -8.51 14.51
C PRO A 112 -2.66 -7.57 13.86
N VAL A 113 -2.94 -7.79 12.59
CA VAL A 113 -3.87 -6.96 11.81
C VAL A 113 -5.11 -7.74 11.38
N LYS A 114 -6.23 -7.02 11.20
CA LYS A 114 -7.41 -7.49 10.49
C LYS A 114 -7.69 -6.60 9.29
N ILE A 115 -8.53 -7.10 8.40
CA ILE A 115 -9.06 -6.35 7.26
C ILE A 115 -10.58 -6.19 7.40
N GLU A 116 -11.09 -5.04 7.02
CA GLU A 116 -12.52 -4.77 6.92
C GLU A 116 -12.84 -4.28 5.51
N VAL A 117 -13.92 -4.78 4.90
CA VAL A 117 -14.33 -4.32 3.57
C VAL A 117 -14.87 -2.89 3.66
N LEU A 118 -14.31 -2.00 2.85
CA LEU A 118 -14.81 -0.64 2.69
C LEU A 118 -15.85 -0.56 1.57
N CYS A 119 -15.65 -1.34 0.52
CA CYS A 119 -16.41 -1.19 -0.70
C CYS A 119 -16.32 -2.42 -1.62
N ALA A 120 -17.47 -2.86 -2.14
CA ALA A 120 -17.55 -3.79 -3.25
C ALA A 120 -17.36 -3.04 -4.59
N CYS A 121 -16.21 -3.26 -5.24
CA CYS A 121 -15.96 -2.65 -6.55
C CYS A 121 -16.69 -3.41 -7.66
N SER A 122 -17.15 -2.66 -8.66
CA SER A 122 -17.81 -3.16 -9.86
C SER A 122 -17.49 -2.25 -11.04
N GLY A 123 -17.98 -2.60 -12.23
CA GLY A 123 -17.85 -1.76 -13.42
C GLY A 123 -16.82 -2.28 -14.41
N GLU A 124 -16.31 -1.37 -15.24
CA GLU A 124 -15.28 -1.68 -16.23
C GLU A 124 -13.89 -1.69 -15.59
N ALA A 125 -13.01 -2.53 -16.10
CA ALA A 125 -11.65 -2.59 -15.59
C ALA A 125 -10.84 -1.35 -15.97
N PHE A 126 -9.90 -0.96 -15.11
CA PHE A 126 -9.04 0.20 -15.39
C PHE A 126 -8.14 -0.05 -16.61
N GLY A 127 -8.15 0.88 -17.56
CA GLY A 127 -7.20 0.90 -18.69
C GLY A 127 -7.21 -0.36 -19.57
N GLY A 128 -8.33 -1.09 -19.62
CA GLY A 128 -8.43 -2.37 -20.35
C GLY A 128 -7.73 -3.54 -19.67
N GLY A 129 -7.30 -3.39 -18.41
CA GLY A 129 -6.75 -4.47 -17.59
C GLY A 129 -7.82 -5.45 -17.09
N PRO A 130 -7.47 -6.37 -16.18
CA PRO A 130 -8.42 -7.33 -15.63
C PRO A 130 -9.15 -6.85 -14.37
N ASN A 131 -8.72 -5.75 -13.76
CA ASN A 131 -9.15 -5.37 -12.42
C ASN A 131 -10.04 -4.12 -12.41
N VAL A 132 -11.13 -4.20 -11.64
CA VAL A 132 -12.05 -3.09 -11.36
C VAL A 132 -11.70 -2.38 -10.05
N CYS A 133 -10.78 -2.94 -9.26
CA CYS A 133 -10.10 -2.26 -8.17
C CYS A 133 -8.64 -2.02 -8.56
N LEU A 134 -8.15 -0.82 -8.26
CA LEU A 134 -6.77 -0.43 -8.51
C LEU A 134 -6.17 0.18 -7.26
N ASN A 135 -4.97 -0.27 -6.90
CA ASN A 135 -4.15 0.30 -5.84
C ASN A 135 -2.79 0.65 -6.46
N PRO A 136 -2.60 1.86 -6.99
CA PRO A 136 -1.34 2.24 -7.63
C PRO A 136 -0.19 2.24 -6.63
N ASP A 137 1.02 1.95 -7.11
CA ASP A 137 2.23 2.02 -6.29
C ASP A 137 2.59 3.45 -5.86
N ALA A 138 2.09 4.47 -6.58
CA ALA A 138 2.44 5.87 -6.33
C ALA A 138 1.81 6.44 -5.05
N ASP A 139 0.57 6.05 -4.73
CA ASP A 139 -0.18 6.59 -3.59
C ASP A 139 -0.60 5.49 -2.59
N HIS A 140 -0.55 4.22 -3.00
CA HIS A 140 -1.07 3.08 -2.25
C HIS A 140 -2.54 3.22 -1.82
N ILE A 141 -3.32 4.06 -2.52
CA ILE A 141 -4.73 4.28 -2.23
C ILE A 141 -5.56 3.45 -3.21
N GLY A 142 -6.29 2.49 -2.66
CA GLY A 142 -7.17 1.65 -3.44
C GLY A 142 -8.45 2.38 -3.84
N ARG A 143 -8.87 2.16 -5.08
CA ARG A 143 -10.05 2.80 -5.69
C ARG A 143 -10.77 1.84 -6.62
N CYS A 144 -12.10 1.93 -6.64
CA CYS A 144 -12.96 1.22 -7.57
C CYS A 144 -13.14 2.02 -8.87
N SER A 145 -13.35 1.34 -9.99
CA SER A 145 -13.61 1.98 -11.28
C SER A 145 -15.00 2.62 -11.35
N SER A 146 -15.99 2.02 -10.71
CA SER A 146 -17.32 2.60 -10.49
C SER A 146 -17.60 2.86 -9.01
N PRO A 147 -18.61 3.69 -8.68
CA PRO A 147 -19.07 3.86 -7.31
C PRO A 147 -19.39 2.53 -6.62
N CYS A 148 -19.16 2.50 -5.31
CA CYS A 148 -19.30 1.32 -4.47
C CYS A 148 -20.70 0.72 -4.49
N ALA A 149 -20.76 -0.61 -4.62
CA ALA A 149 -21.99 -1.37 -4.44
C ALA A 149 -22.17 -1.74 -2.96
N ASN A 150 -22.54 -0.78 -2.12
CA ASN A 150 -22.82 -1.02 -0.69
C ASN A 150 -24.17 -1.72 -0.49
#